data_AF-A0A2G4JM15-F1
#
_entry.id   AF-A0A2G4JM15-F1
#
_cell.length_a   1.000
_cell.length_b   1.000
_cell.length_c   1.000
_cell.angle_alpha   90.00
_cell.angle_beta   90.00
_cell.angle_gamma   90.00
#
_symmetry.space_group_name_H-M   'P 1'
#
loop_
_entity.id
_entity.type
_entity.pdbx_description
1 polymer ?
#
loop_
_entity_poly.entity_id
_entity_poly.type
_entity_poly.pdbx_seq_one_letter_code
_entity_poly.pdbx_strand_id
1 'polypeptide(L)'
;MDSAEYLAETLDIGPGTEVFEVACGAGEFLVPLHDNGFIVGGLDADPALVARARTAMPAGHFTTSFLTELDPTQPWQVVVCRAFGSFPDVDYARGVLARMAAKATHAVAILAVPEARFDRRWLLHAFAEIGVSAVQMEHVAGDEARLNVFARL
;
A
#
# COMPACT_ATOMS: atom_id res chain seq x y z
N MET A 1 -0.65 8.92 -16.61
CA MET A 1 0.31 8.35 -15.66
C MET A 1 -0.41 7.27 -14.90
N ASP A 2 0.13 6.06 -14.94
CA ASP A 2 -0.42 4.95 -14.15
C ASP A 2 -0.15 5.19 -12.66
N SER A 3 -1.01 4.67 -11.78
CA SER A 3 -0.87 4.86 -10.33
C SER A 3 0.42 4.26 -9.77
N ALA A 4 0.97 3.22 -10.42
CA ALA A 4 2.21 2.58 -10.00
C ALA A 4 3.44 3.40 -10.40
N GLU A 5 3.44 3.95 -11.62
CA GLU A 5 4.43 4.93 -12.08
C GLU A 5 4.42 6.17 -11.17
N TYR A 6 3.23 6.66 -10.81
CA TYR A 6 3.08 7.78 -9.88
C TYR A 6 3.66 7.51 -8.50
N LEU A 7 3.44 6.30 -7.94
CA LEU A 7 4.06 5.88 -6.68
C LEU A 7 5.59 5.94 -6.80
N ALA A 8 6.14 5.40 -7.89
CA ALA A 8 7.58 5.32 -8.09
C ALA A 8 8.22 6.71 -8.16
N GLU A 9 7.63 7.62 -8.94
CA GLU A 9 8.08 9.01 -9.03
C GLU A 9 7.96 9.77 -7.71
N THR A 10 6.83 9.64 -7.01
CA THR A 10 6.57 10.38 -5.76
C THR A 10 7.51 9.96 -4.63
N LEU A 11 7.87 8.67 -4.59
CA LEU A 11 8.79 8.13 -3.59
C LEU A 11 10.26 8.15 -4.03
N ASP A 12 10.56 8.57 -5.26
CA ASP A 12 11.91 8.54 -5.86
C ASP A 12 12.55 7.14 -5.78
N ILE A 13 11.79 6.12 -6.21
CA ILE A 13 12.21 4.72 -6.23
C ILE A 13 12.27 4.17 -7.66
N GLY A 14 13.00 3.06 -7.84
CA GLY A 14 13.27 2.51 -9.17
C GLY A 14 13.41 0.99 -9.20
N PRO A 15 13.82 0.42 -10.34
CA PRO A 15 14.03 -1.02 -10.49
C PRO A 15 14.91 -1.59 -9.36
N GLY A 16 14.56 -2.78 -8.88
CA GLY A 16 15.19 -3.42 -7.73
C GLY A 16 14.62 -3.00 -6.37
N THR A 17 13.79 -1.95 -6.30
CA THR A 17 13.07 -1.61 -5.06
C THR A 17 12.01 -2.66 -4.74
N GLU A 18 11.90 -3.01 -3.46
CA GLU A 18 10.88 -3.94 -2.92
C GLU A 18 9.57 -3.21 -2.63
N VAL A 19 8.48 -3.61 -3.31
CA VAL A 19 7.13 -3.03 -3.12
C VAL A 19 6.13 -4.11 -2.74
N PHE A 20 5.45 -3.92 -1.61
CA PHE A 20 4.43 -4.84 -1.08
C PHE A 20 3.03 -4.20 -1.09
N GLU A 21 2.06 -4.82 -1.76
CA GLU A 21 0.66 -4.36 -1.72
C GLU A 21 -0.17 -5.15 -0.70
N VAL A 22 -0.83 -4.43 0.21
CA VAL A 22 -1.82 -4.98 1.16
C VAL A 22 -3.19 -4.98 0.51
N ALA A 23 -3.88 -6.13 0.55
CA ALA A 23 -5.09 -6.41 -0.24
C ALA A 23 -4.83 -6.28 -1.74
N CYS A 24 -3.82 -7.03 -2.22
CA CYS A 24 -3.31 -6.90 -3.58
C CYS A 24 -4.27 -7.42 -4.66
N GLY A 25 -5.31 -8.15 -4.29
CA GLY A 25 -6.17 -8.85 -5.24
C GLY A 25 -5.33 -9.71 -6.21
N ALA A 26 -5.59 -9.55 -7.52
CA ALA A 26 -4.83 -10.24 -8.56
C ALA A 26 -3.48 -9.56 -8.90
N GLY A 27 -3.10 -8.52 -8.17
CA GLY A 27 -1.82 -7.83 -8.31
C GLY A 27 -1.75 -6.81 -9.45
N GLU A 28 -2.90 -6.33 -9.94
CA GLU A 28 -2.99 -5.43 -11.12
C GLU A 28 -2.14 -4.16 -10.97
N PHE A 29 -2.01 -3.63 -9.76
CA PHE A 29 -1.14 -2.48 -9.47
C PHE A 29 0.35 -2.83 -9.54
N LEU A 30 0.70 -4.06 -9.18
CA LEU A 30 2.09 -4.50 -9.09
C LEU A 30 2.65 -4.97 -10.43
N VAL A 31 1.81 -5.41 -11.38
CA VAL A 31 2.24 -5.84 -12.73
C VAL A 31 3.17 -4.83 -13.41
N PRO A 32 2.80 -3.54 -13.55
CA PRO A 32 3.70 -2.57 -14.18
C PRO A 32 5.02 -2.36 -13.42
N LEU A 33 5.03 -2.49 -12.07
CA LEU A 33 6.27 -2.42 -11.30
C LEU A 33 7.14 -3.65 -11.54
N HIS A 34 6.53 -4.84 -11.49
CA HIS A 34 7.20 -6.11 -11.78
C HIS A 34 7.85 -6.10 -13.17
N ASP A 35 7.11 -5.67 -14.19
CA ASP A 35 7.59 -5.63 -15.57
C ASP A 35 8.73 -4.60 -15.76
N ASN A 36 8.82 -3.61 -14.88
CA ASN A 36 9.91 -2.63 -14.83
C ASN A 36 11.03 -3.01 -13.84
N GLY A 37 11.08 -4.26 -13.38
CA GLY A 37 12.20 -4.80 -12.60
C GLY A 37 12.16 -4.49 -11.11
N PHE A 38 11.03 -4.07 -10.57
CA PHE A 38 10.82 -4.03 -9.12
C PHE A 38 10.65 -5.44 -8.57
N ILE A 39 11.00 -5.63 -7.29
CA ILE A 39 10.68 -6.85 -6.56
C ILE A 39 9.30 -6.60 -5.95
N VAL A 40 8.31 -7.42 -6.32
CA VAL A 40 6.93 -7.22 -5.89
C VAL A 40 6.45 -8.33 -4.96
N GLY A 41 5.57 -7.96 -4.04
CA GLY A 41 4.88 -8.90 -3.20
C GLY A 41 3.53 -8.38 -2.79
N GLY A 42 2.71 -9.25 -2.21
CA GLY A 42 1.42 -8.83 -1.71
C GLY A 42 0.72 -9.91 -0.91
N LEU A 43 -0.32 -9.49 -0.20
CA LEU A 43 -1.25 -10.43 0.39
C LEU A 43 -2.69 -10.06 0.07
N ASP A 44 -3.52 -11.08 -0.01
CA ASP A 44 -4.97 -10.95 -0.09
C ASP A 44 -5.64 -12.12 0.64
N ALA A 45 -6.86 -11.91 1.10
CA ALA A 45 -7.63 -12.96 1.75
C ALA A 45 -8.23 -13.96 0.76
N ASP A 46 -8.38 -13.57 -0.52
CA ASP A 46 -8.92 -14.44 -1.57
C ASP A 46 -7.81 -15.32 -2.21
N PRO A 47 -7.81 -16.64 -1.97
CA PRO A 47 -6.81 -17.53 -2.55
C PRO A 47 -6.85 -17.60 -4.09
N ALA A 48 -8.01 -17.38 -4.71
CA ALA A 48 -8.13 -17.40 -6.16
C ALA A 48 -7.48 -16.16 -6.79
N LEU A 49 -7.62 -14.99 -6.15
CA LEU A 49 -6.92 -13.77 -6.57
C LEU A 49 -5.41 -13.91 -6.40
N VAL A 50 -4.94 -14.43 -5.27
CA VAL A 50 -3.51 -14.70 -5.04
C VAL A 50 -2.95 -15.69 -6.07
N ALA A 51 -3.69 -16.73 -6.44
CA ALA A 51 -3.27 -17.67 -7.47
C ALA A 51 -3.10 -16.98 -8.85
N ARG A 52 -4.01 -16.04 -9.18
CA ARG A 52 -3.89 -15.22 -10.39
C ARG A 52 -2.67 -14.29 -10.34
N ALA A 53 -2.41 -13.64 -9.19
CA ALA A 53 -1.23 -12.79 -9.01
C ALA A 53 0.08 -13.58 -9.22
N ARG A 54 0.19 -14.77 -8.62
CA ARG A 54 1.35 -15.68 -8.83
C ARG A 54 1.51 -16.12 -10.28
N THR A 55 0.40 -16.31 -11.01
CA THR A 55 0.43 -16.67 -12.42
C THR A 55 0.90 -15.50 -13.29
N ALA A 56 0.43 -14.28 -13.00
CA ALA A 56 0.81 -13.07 -13.72
C ALA A 56 2.26 -12.64 -13.42
N MET A 57 2.73 -12.85 -12.19
CA MET A 57 4.04 -12.44 -11.72
C MET A 57 4.75 -13.61 -11.00
N PRO A 58 5.30 -14.59 -11.74
CA PRO A 58 5.88 -15.81 -11.16
C PRO A 58 7.08 -15.57 -10.24
N ALA A 59 7.77 -14.43 -10.39
CA ALA A 59 8.87 -14.02 -9.51
C ALA A 59 8.39 -13.24 -8.27
N GLY A 60 7.12 -12.87 -8.20
CA GLY A 60 6.56 -12.10 -7.10
C GLY A 60 6.21 -12.94 -5.86
N HIS A 61 6.21 -12.30 -4.70
CA HIS A 61 6.00 -12.92 -3.40
C HIS A 61 4.57 -12.70 -2.90
N PHE A 62 3.65 -13.60 -3.27
CA PHE A 62 2.24 -13.47 -2.91
C PHE A 62 1.79 -14.52 -1.89
N THR A 63 1.03 -14.08 -0.88
CA THR A 63 0.54 -14.93 0.21
C THR A 63 -0.96 -14.75 0.43
N THR A 64 -1.68 -15.86 0.68
CA THR A 64 -3.08 -15.79 1.12
C THR A 64 -3.13 -15.64 2.64
N SER A 65 -3.65 -14.53 3.14
CA SER A 65 -3.76 -14.24 4.58
C SER A 65 -4.69 -13.05 4.83
N PHE A 66 -5.21 -12.93 6.05
CA PHE A 66 -5.98 -11.76 6.45
C PHE A 66 -5.06 -10.55 6.68
N LEU A 67 -5.55 -9.34 6.40
CA LEU A 67 -4.75 -8.11 6.57
C LEU A 67 -4.31 -7.89 8.04
N THR A 68 -5.09 -8.39 9.00
CA THR A 68 -4.80 -8.37 10.44
C THR A 68 -3.64 -9.29 10.84
N GLU A 69 -3.28 -10.22 9.97
CA GLU A 69 -2.18 -11.17 10.13
C GLU A 69 -0.93 -10.74 9.34
N LEU A 70 -0.91 -9.52 8.79
CA LEU A 70 0.26 -8.96 8.11
C LEU A 70 1.49 -9.05 9.02
N ASP A 71 2.43 -9.91 8.65
CA ASP A 71 3.64 -10.21 9.41
C ASP A 71 4.71 -9.12 9.21
N PRO A 72 5.08 -8.38 10.28
CA PRO A 72 6.09 -7.33 10.21
C PRO A 72 7.53 -7.88 10.21
N THR A 73 7.74 -9.16 10.53
CA THR A 73 9.10 -9.75 10.58
C THR A 73 9.72 -10.01 9.21
N GLN A 74 8.92 -9.84 8.15
CA GLN A 74 9.35 -9.91 6.75
C GLN A 74 9.33 -8.49 6.18
N PRO A 75 10.38 -7.67 6.36
CA PRO A 75 10.37 -6.27 5.98
C PRO A 75 10.34 -6.07 4.46
N TRP A 76 9.81 -4.94 4.01
CA TRP A 76 9.80 -4.46 2.62
C TRP A 76 10.18 -2.98 2.58
N GLN A 77 10.72 -2.49 1.47
CA GLN A 77 11.06 -1.08 1.36
C GLN A 77 9.82 -0.19 1.35
N VAL A 78 8.87 -0.49 0.47
CA VAL A 78 7.63 0.26 0.33
C VAL A 78 6.43 -0.66 0.56
N VAL A 79 5.51 -0.23 1.43
CA VAL A 79 4.23 -0.94 1.66
C VAL A 79 3.07 -0.05 1.23
N VAL A 80 2.24 -0.54 0.31
CA VAL A 80 1.15 0.22 -0.31
C VAL A 80 -0.22 -0.44 -0.07
N CYS A 81 -1.29 0.35 0.04
CA CYS A 81 -2.65 -0.17 0.04
C CYS A 81 -3.60 0.74 -0.74
N ARG A 82 -4.29 0.18 -1.74
CA ARG A 82 -5.36 0.87 -2.49
C ARG A 82 -6.76 0.55 -1.98
N ALA A 83 -6.89 -0.52 -1.19
CA ALA A 83 -8.16 -0.95 -0.61
C ALA A 83 -8.50 -0.23 0.71
N PHE A 84 -7.68 0.69 1.18
CA PHE A 84 -7.82 1.31 2.51
C PHE A 84 -9.23 1.89 2.77
N GLY A 85 -9.83 2.51 1.75
CA GLY A 85 -11.18 3.07 1.80
C GLY A 85 -12.31 2.05 2.05
N SER A 86 -12.07 0.76 1.83
CA SER A 86 -13.08 -0.31 2.01
C SER A 86 -13.06 -0.94 3.40
N PHE A 87 -12.03 -0.64 4.22
CA PHE A 87 -11.87 -1.21 5.56
C PHE A 87 -13.06 -0.91 6.46
N PRO A 88 -13.56 -1.88 7.25
CA PRO A 88 -14.85 -1.82 7.91
C PRO A 88 -15.02 -0.60 8.83
N ASP A 89 -13.99 -0.25 9.60
CA ASP A 89 -14.01 0.86 10.54
C ASP A 89 -12.60 1.45 10.75
N VAL A 90 -12.54 2.53 11.54
CA VAL A 90 -11.31 3.28 11.82
C VAL A 90 -10.32 2.50 12.69
N ASP A 91 -10.79 1.59 13.55
CA ASP A 91 -9.91 0.81 14.43
C ASP A 91 -9.21 -0.29 13.64
N TYR A 92 -9.95 -0.96 12.74
CA TYR A 92 -9.39 -1.87 11.76
C TYR A 92 -8.37 -1.16 10.89
N ALA A 93 -8.71 0.01 10.35
CA ALA A 93 -7.81 0.78 9.48
C ALA A 93 -6.53 1.20 10.20
N ARG A 94 -6.65 1.67 11.45
CA ARG A 94 -5.49 2.02 12.30
C ARG A 94 -4.61 0.80 12.57
N GLY A 95 -5.21 -0.35 12.90
CA GLY A 95 -4.49 -1.58 13.19
C GLY A 95 -3.74 -2.15 11.98
N VAL A 96 -4.32 -2.06 10.78
CA VAL A 96 -3.66 -2.44 9.52
C VAL A 96 -2.56 -1.44 9.17
N LEU A 97 -2.81 -0.13 9.29
CA LEU A 97 -1.82 0.90 9.00
C LEU A 97 -0.57 0.78 9.89
N ALA A 98 -0.75 0.49 11.19
CA ALA A 98 0.36 0.24 12.10
C ALA A 98 1.22 -0.97 11.66
N ARG A 99 0.58 -2.05 11.17
CA ARG A 99 1.30 -3.22 10.64
C ARG A 99 2.01 -2.92 9.33
N MET A 100 1.37 -2.14 8.44
CA MET A 100 2.00 -1.66 7.21
C MET A 100 3.29 -0.90 7.52
N ALA A 101 3.24 0.03 8.48
CA ALA A 101 4.40 0.79 8.91
C ALA A 101 5.47 -0.08 9.57
N ALA A 102 5.09 -1.05 10.41
CA ALA A 102 6.05 -1.97 11.02
C ALA A 102 6.73 -2.91 10.00
N LYS A 103 6.08 -3.17 8.86
CA LYS A 103 6.65 -3.96 7.74
C LYS A 103 7.50 -3.11 6.80
N ALA A 104 7.17 -1.83 6.65
CA ALA A 104 7.91 -0.91 5.80
C ALA A 104 9.25 -0.52 6.43
N THR A 105 10.25 -0.29 5.59
CA THR A 105 11.57 0.22 6.02
C THR A 105 11.89 1.59 5.44
N HIS A 106 11.19 2.01 4.38
CA HIS A 106 11.40 3.30 3.74
C HIS A 106 10.12 4.14 3.70
N ALA A 107 9.02 3.56 3.21
CA ALA A 107 7.77 4.32 3.08
C ALA A 107 6.50 3.46 3.15
N VAL A 108 5.42 4.11 3.56
CA VAL A 108 4.05 3.61 3.46
C VAL A 108 3.25 4.50 2.52
N ALA A 109 2.45 3.91 1.64
CA ALA A 109 1.51 4.64 0.80
C ALA A 109 0.09 4.10 0.94
N ILE A 110 -0.89 4.99 1.06
CA ILE A 110 -2.31 4.63 0.94
C ILE A 110 -2.92 5.51 -0.15
N LEU A 111 -3.55 4.87 -1.14
CA LEU A 111 -3.97 5.55 -2.36
C LEU A 111 -5.49 5.60 -2.48
N ALA A 112 -6.00 6.66 -3.10
CA ALA A 112 -7.43 6.88 -3.38
C ALA A 112 -8.34 6.76 -2.14
N VAL A 113 -7.86 7.21 -0.99
CA VAL A 113 -8.58 7.16 0.30
C VAL A 113 -9.74 8.15 0.27
N PRO A 114 -11.00 7.72 0.46
CA PRO A 114 -12.15 8.62 0.48
C PRO A 114 -12.19 9.46 1.78
N GLU A 115 -12.13 10.78 1.64
CA GLU A 115 -12.13 11.71 2.78
C GLU A 115 -13.42 11.69 3.59
N ALA A 116 -14.55 11.34 2.95
CA ALA A 116 -15.82 11.13 3.64
C ALA A 116 -15.77 10.01 4.70
N ARG A 117 -14.77 9.12 4.62
CA ARG A 117 -14.55 8.03 5.58
C ARG A 117 -13.33 8.26 6.46
N PHE A 118 -12.27 8.80 5.89
CA PHE A 118 -11.00 9.08 6.57
C PHE A 118 -10.56 10.49 6.24
N ASP A 119 -10.98 11.46 7.06
CA ASP A 119 -10.62 12.85 6.83
C ASP A 119 -9.10 13.09 7.01
N ARG A 120 -8.64 14.19 6.43
CA ARG A 120 -7.22 14.60 6.48
C ARG A 120 -6.66 14.67 7.91
N ARG A 121 -7.46 15.11 8.89
CA ARG A 121 -7.02 15.26 10.28
C ARG A 121 -6.80 13.89 10.93
N TRP A 122 -7.73 12.96 10.72
CA TRP A 122 -7.60 11.59 11.20
C TRP A 122 -6.36 10.92 10.60
N LEU A 123 -6.15 11.06 9.28
CA LEU A 123 -4.98 10.51 8.59
C LEU A 123 -3.67 11.05 9.16
N LEU A 124 -3.56 12.36 9.37
CA LEU A 124 -2.37 12.97 9.97
C LEU A 124 -2.12 12.46 11.39
N HIS A 125 -3.16 12.33 12.21
CA HIS A 125 -3.02 11.78 13.56
C HIS A 125 -2.57 10.31 13.54
N ALA A 126 -3.15 9.49 12.67
CA ALA A 126 -2.79 8.07 12.55
C ALA A 126 -1.32 7.88 12.15
N PHE A 127 -0.83 8.66 11.18
CA PHE A 127 0.58 8.62 10.79
C PHE A 127 1.52 9.21 11.85
N ALA A 128 1.10 10.26 12.56
CA ALA A 128 1.89 10.83 13.66
C ALA A 128 2.08 9.84 14.82
N GLU A 129 1.04 9.05 15.16
CA GLU A 129 1.14 8.00 16.19
C GLU A 129 2.10 6.87 15.82
N ILE A 130 2.28 6.61 14.52
CA ILE A 130 3.24 5.64 14.01
C ILE A 130 4.69 6.15 14.12
N GLY A 131 4.89 7.47 14.19
CA GLY A 131 6.21 8.08 14.30
C GLY A 131 6.92 8.25 12.95
N VAL A 132 6.16 8.44 11.86
CA VAL A 132 6.73 8.70 10.52
C VAL A 132 7.48 10.04 10.47
N SER A 133 8.54 10.12 9.67
CA SER A 133 9.40 11.29 9.57
C SER A 133 8.81 12.41 8.71
N ALA A 134 8.01 12.06 7.70
CA ALA A 134 7.30 13.01 6.85
C ALA A 134 6.01 12.42 6.28
N VAL A 135 5.01 13.28 6.03
CA VAL A 135 3.75 12.90 5.37
C VAL A 135 3.44 13.88 4.24
N GLN A 136 3.24 13.36 3.04
CA GLN A 136 2.76 14.07 1.86
C GLN A 136 1.35 13.59 1.54
N MET A 137 0.43 14.53 1.32
CA MET A 137 -0.97 14.25 1.01
C MET A 137 -1.40 15.06 -0.20
N GLU A 138 -2.06 14.39 -1.14
CA GLU A 138 -2.43 14.98 -2.43
C GLU A 138 -3.84 14.52 -2.82
N HIS A 139 -4.63 15.43 -3.38
CA HIS A 139 -5.93 15.05 -3.94
C HIS A 139 -5.74 14.24 -5.22
N VAL A 140 -6.56 13.23 -5.41
CA VAL A 140 -6.61 12.49 -6.67
C VAL A 140 -7.23 13.39 -7.74
N ALA A 141 -6.52 13.59 -8.86
CA ALA A 141 -7.01 14.43 -9.94
C ALA A 141 -8.39 13.97 -10.44
N GLY A 142 -9.35 14.89 -10.50
CA GLY A 142 -10.73 14.59 -10.91
C GLY A 142 -11.63 14.01 -9.81
N ASP A 143 -11.12 13.81 -8.59
CA ASP A 143 -11.89 13.39 -7.42
C ASP A 143 -11.46 14.22 -6.20
N GLU A 144 -12.07 15.41 -6.04
CA GLU A 144 -11.76 16.34 -4.94
C GLU A 144 -11.97 15.74 -3.53
N ALA A 145 -12.62 14.57 -3.41
CA ALA A 145 -12.91 13.93 -2.14
C ALA A 145 -12.04 12.69 -1.85
N ARG A 146 -10.94 12.50 -2.60
CA ARG A 146 -9.99 11.41 -2.36
C ARG A 146 -8.56 11.89 -2.22
N LEU A 147 -7.84 11.25 -1.30
CA LEU A 147 -6.43 11.52 -1.02
C LEU A 147 -5.53 10.33 -1.36
N ASN A 148 -4.39 10.63 -1.96
CA ASN A 148 -3.19 9.81 -1.87
C ASN A 148 -2.36 10.31 -0.69
N VAL A 149 -1.85 9.39 0.12
CA VAL A 149 -0.98 9.71 1.25
C VAL A 149 0.30 8.89 1.16
N PHE A 150 1.43 9.56 1.23
CA PHE A 150 2.77 8.98 1.22
C PHE A 150 3.48 9.38 2.51
N ALA A 151 3.89 8.40 3.30
CA ALA A 151 4.57 8.62 4.58
C ALA A 151 5.96 7.97 4.56
N ARG A 152 6.99 8.74 4.91
CA ARG A 152 8.38 8.27 5.02
C ARG A 152 8.69 7.88 6.46
N LEU A 153 9.43 6.79 6.65
CA LEU A 153 9.88 6.33 7.98
C LEU A 153 11.19 6.99 8.43
#